data_AF-A0A397BFU8-F1
#
_entry.id   AF-A0A397BFU8-F1
#
_cell.length_a   1.000
_cell.length_b   1.000
_cell.length_c   1.000
_cell.angle_alpha   90.00
_cell.angle_beta   90.00
_cell.angle_gamma   90.00
#
_symmetry.space_group_name_H-M   'P 1'
#
loop_
_entity.id
_entity.type
_entity.pdbx_description
1 polymer ?
#
loop_
_entity_poly.entity_id
_entity_poly.type
_entity_poly.pdbx_seq_one_letter_code
_entity_poly.pdbx_strand_id
1 'polypeptide(L)'
;NGTVTASLGNVVNDVYTSSFHVTITAEFYKKDPSQHVVQRVPYAPDQIIPIFKSDSTLPWINLHPETAFLDSNVVTFPKNLDGLYLELFTSHHGCDEFHYANPPDRLKGGVPGKCQGGSFREVLIYLDSEIVGAVWPFPLIYSGGLLPALWNPIVSIGAFEAPTYIIDLTPYLAKVLDGKPHWVTFYVSDGLDTWPTNGNLLLYQDHNVEETAATLHRNEFDLLVVPNVAVNSFFNSQTVRTNATRQVNVESTITNSQGIRKYNLQQKFNFVNLQEFTLYGQSFKVRSTTQTKTTIEFQDGTTTTKYYTEDYPLNGASWRRDKTPHARVERDLRQKLRIDGNKDHFRVGVDGYELTIAQKAKAKSGSTSFNQVALAASNSTGCYSLNVSSDSGIYTEYVEAETCPNVNQYVGDYSDDGDDLPNTLE
;
A
#
# COMPACT_ATOMS: atom_id res chain seq x y z
N ASN A 1 22.49 21.21 -7.43
CA ASN A 1 22.47 20.18 -8.49
C ASN A 1 22.14 18.84 -7.86
N GLY A 2 21.01 18.24 -8.22
CA GLY A 2 20.67 16.86 -7.86
C GLY A 2 21.00 15.93 -9.02
N THR A 3 21.33 14.68 -8.71
CA THR A 3 21.45 13.60 -9.71
C THR A 3 20.12 12.86 -9.77
N VAL A 4 19.58 12.66 -10.97
CA VAL A 4 18.41 11.81 -11.19
C VAL A 4 18.89 10.49 -11.77
N THR A 5 18.44 9.38 -11.20
CA THR A 5 18.72 8.03 -11.69
C THR A 5 17.43 7.38 -12.16
N ALA A 6 17.41 6.88 -13.39
CA ALA A 6 16.39 5.97 -13.87
C ALA A 6 17.02 4.60 -14.12
N SER A 7 16.33 3.55 -13.66
CA SER A 7 16.77 2.17 -13.85
C SER A 7 15.60 1.31 -14.29
N LEU A 8 15.86 0.45 -15.26
CA LEU A 8 14.93 -0.56 -15.73
C LEU A 8 15.73 -1.85 -15.90
N GLY A 9 15.37 -2.90 -15.16
CA GLY A 9 16.06 -4.18 -15.20
C GLY A 9 15.83 -4.90 -16.53
N ASN A 10 16.71 -4.68 -17.52
CA ASN A 10 16.65 -5.38 -18.80
C ASN A 10 17.60 -6.59 -18.79
N VAL A 11 17.07 -7.76 -19.13
CA VAL A 11 17.87 -8.97 -19.33
C VAL A 11 18.14 -9.09 -20.82
N VAL A 12 19.40 -8.90 -21.24
CA VAL A 12 19.83 -9.08 -22.64
C VAL A 12 20.73 -10.31 -22.74
N ASN A 13 20.31 -11.30 -23.52
CA ASN A 13 21.06 -12.54 -23.76
C ASN A 13 20.66 -13.17 -25.12
N ASP A 14 21.11 -14.40 -25.40
CA ASP A 14 20.85 -15.11 -26.66
C ASP A 14 19.35 -15.41 -26.92
N VAL A 15 18.50 -15.29 -25.89
CA VAL A 15 17.03 -15.45 -25.99
C VAL A 15 16.32 -14.09 -26.00
N TYR A 16 16.75 -13.17 -25.14
CA TYR A 16 16.19 -11.82 -25.00
C TYR A 16 17.15 -10.81 -25.63
N THR A 17 16.99 -10.52 -26.92
CA THR A 17 18.03 -9.79 -27.69
C THR A 17 17.78 -8.29 -27.85
N SER A 18 16.78 -7.72 -27.18
CA SER A 18 16.34 -6.33 -27.39
C SER A 18 16.74 -5.40 -26.24
N SER A 19 16.99 -4.13 -26.58
CA SER A 19 17.32 -3.06 -25.63
C SER A 19 16.23 -1.99 -25.59
N PHE A 20 15.98 -1.44 -24.41
CA PHE A 20 15.08 -0.29 -24.25
C PHE A 20 15.75 1.00 -24.73
N HIS A 21 14.99 1.84 -25.41
CA HIS A 21 15.32 3.24 -25.64
C HIS A 21 14.44 4.08 -24.72
N VAL A 22 15.05 4.83 -23.79
CA VAL A 22 14.32 5.52 -22.73
C VAL A 22 14.53 7.03 -22.86
N THR A 23 13.43 7.78 -22.91
CA THR A 23 13.42 9.24 -22.80
C THR A 23 12.80 9.61 -21.46
N ILE A 24 13.48 10.44 -20.68
CA ILE A 24 13.01 10.92 -19.38
C ILE A 24 12.73 12.39 -19.50
N THR A 25 11.49 12.79 -19.21
CA THR A 25 11.04 14.18 -19.20
C THR A 25 10.56 14.52 -17.80
N ALA A 26 11.04 15.63 -17.24
CA ALA A 26 10.55 16.16 -15.97
C ALA A 26 9.91 17.53 -16.23
N GLU A 27 8.62 17.65 -15.94
CA GLU A 27 7.86 18.88 -16.15
C GLU A 27 7.48 19.47 -14.79
N PHE A 28 7.80 20.75 -14.60
CA PHE A 28 7.52 21.47 -13.36
C PHE A 28 6.43 22.50 -13.61
N TYR A 29 5.30 22.30 -12.93
CA TYR A 29 4.15 23.18 -13.03
C TYR A 29 4.12 24.11 -11.82
N LYS A 30 4.07 25.43 -12.05
CA LYS A 30 3.82 26.38 -10.97
C LYS A 30 2.34 26.33 -10.61
N LYS A 31 2.01 26.26 -9.32
CA LYS A 31 0.61 26.32 -8.86
C LYS A 31 -0.05 27.60 -9.40
N ASP A 32 -1.11 27.42 -10.17
CA ASP A 32 -2.05 28.49 -10.48
C ASP A 32 -2.85 28.80 -9.21
N PRO A 33 -2.82 30.04 -8.67
CA PRO A 33 -3.58 30.39 -7.47
C PRO A 33 -5.10 30.17 -7.59
N SER A 34 -5.63 30.14 -8.82
CA SER A 34 -7.06 29.90 -9.09
C SER A 34 -7.44 28.42 -9.14
N GLN A 35 -6.45 27.52 -9.19
CA GLN A 35 -6.67 26.07 -9.29
C GLN A 35 -6.51 25.40 -7.92
N HIS A 36 -7.45 24.51 -7.63
CA HIS A 36 -7.35 23.56 -6.53
C HIS A 36 -6.38 22.46 -6.96
N VAL A 37 -5.25 22.33 -6.26
CA VAL A 37 -4.25 21.30 -6.56
C VAL A 37 -4.45 20.16 -5.58
N VAL A 38 -4.78 18.98 -6.10
CA VAL A 38 -4.77 17.76 -5.31
C VAL A 38 -3.32 17.30 -5.14
N GLN A 39 -2.85 17.27 -3.91
CA GLN A 39 -1.53 16.75 -3.53
C GLN A 39 -1.71 15.56 -2.58
N ARG A 40 -0.68 14.73 -2.40
CA ARG A 40 -0.73 13.70 -1.34
C ARG A 40 -0.64 14.32 0.06
N VAL A 41 -0.03 15.51 0.17
CA VAL A 41 0.10 16.32 1.39
C VAL A 41 -0.38 17.76 1.13
N PRO A 42 -1.03 18.46 2.09
CA PRO A 42 -1.69 19.75 1.84
C PRO A 42 -0.75 20.90 1.56
N TYR A 43 0.50 20.80 2.03
CA TYR A 43 1.55 21.72 1.66
C TYR A 43 2.88 20.97 1.62
N ALA A 44 3.85 21.57 0.92
CA ALA A 44 5.19 21.02 0.81
C ALA A 44 5.81 20.91 2.22
N PRO A 45 6.41 19.75 2.57
CA PRO A 45 7.14 19.62 3.83
C PRO A 45 8.33 20.58 3.86
N ASP A 46 8.72 21.00 5.07
CA ASP A 46 9.87 21.88 5.28
C ASP A 46 11.17 21.17 4.91
N GLN A 47 11.23 19.85 5.18
CA GLN A 47 12.35 19.01 4.80
C GLN A 47 11.85 17.64 4.33
N ILE A 48 12.55 17.08 3.33
CA ILE A 48 12.40 15.68 2.92
C ILE A 48 13.70 14.96 3.20
N ILE A 49 13.65 13.93 4.05
CA ILE A 49 14.81 13.08 4.32
C ILE A 49 14.56 11.72 3.65
N PRO A 50 15.27 11.38 2.56
CA PRO A 50 15.10 10.11 1.89
C PRO A 50 15.72 8.97 2.72
N ILE A 51 15.03 7.84 2.79
CA ILE A 51 15.45 6.59 3.41
C ILE A 51 15.71 5.60 2.29
N PHE A 52 16.98 5.35 2.00
CA PHE A 52 17.38 4.59 0.81
C PHE A 52 18.72 3.89 1.03
N LYS A 53 19.12 3.05 0.06
CA LYS A 53 20.45 2.44 0.05
C LYS A 53 21.46 3.40 -0.57
N SER A 54 22.27 4.06 0.26
CA SER A 54 23.14 5.18 -0.15
C SER A 54 24.44 4.76 -0.85
N ASP A 55 24.86 3.50 -0.69
CA ASP A 55 26.10 2.93 -1.26
C ASP A 55 25.87 2.16 -2.58
N SER A 56 24.72 2.34 -3.22
CA SER A 56 24.31 1.61 -4.43
C SER A 56 23.87 2.55 -5.55
N THR A 57 24.12 2.16 -6.80
CA THR A 57 23.58 2.86 -7.98
C THR A 57 22.06 2.72 -8.09
N LEU A 58 21.50 1.64 -7.53
CA LEU A 58 20.08 1.44 -7.35
C LEU A 58 19.72 1.79 -5.90
N PRO A 59 18.97 2.88 -5.65
CA PRO A 59 18.72 3.38 -4.30
C PRO A 59 17.66 2.58 -3.54
N TRP A 60 17.50 1.29 -3.83
CA TRP A 60 16.54 0.42 -3.14
C TRP A 60 17.22 -0.35 -2.02
N ILE A 61 16.60 -0.36 -0.86
CA ILE A 61 16.93 -1.30 0.21
C ILE A 61 16.23 -2.61 -0.19
N ASN A 62 17.01 -3.62 -0.58
CA ASN A 62 16.47 -4.93 -0.90
C ASN A 62 16.30 -5.73 0.39
N LEU A 63 15.11 -5.63 0.97
CA LEU A 63 14.81 -6.34 2.20
C LEU A 63 14.67 -7.83 1.89
N HIS A 64 15.38 -8.63 2.68
CA HIS A 64 15.16 -10.06 2.78
C HIS A 64 14.82 -10.41 4.24
N PRO A 65 14.00 -11.44 4.48
CA PRO A 65 13.68 -11.90 5.83
C PRO A 65 14.92 -12.17 6.69
N GLU A 66 16.00 -12.66 6.07
CA GLU A 66 17.25 -13.03 6.75
C GLU A 66 18.22 -11.85 6.96
N THR A 67 18.00 -10.70 6.32
CA THR A 67 18.89 -9.53 6.39
C THR A 67 18.26 -8.34 7.12
N ALA A 68 17.23 -8.60 7.91
CA ALA A 68 16.58 -7.61 8.75
C ALA A 68 17.61 -6.76 9.51
N PHE A 69 17.44 -5.43 9.49
CA PHE A 69 18.28 -4.46 10.20
C PHE A 69 19.73 -4.27 9.71
N LEU A 70 20.16 -4.94 8.63
CA LEU A 70 21.50 -4.71 8.06
C LEU A 70 21.59 -3.40 7.26
N ASP A 71 20.50 -3.03 6.59
CA ASP A 71 20.39 -1.79 5.82
C ASP A 71 19.45 -0.82 6.56
N SER A 72 20.03 0.10 7.33
CA SER A 72 19.31 1.09 8.13
C SER A 72 19.86 2.50 7.89
N ASN A 73 18.98 3.50 8.03
CA ASN A 73 19.34 4.90 7.83
C ASN A 73 19.39 5.62 9.17
N VAL A 74 20.45 6.38 9.42
CA VAL A 74 20.57 7.22 10.62
C VAL A 74 20.07 8.61 10.29
N VAL A 75 19.10 9.09 11.06
CA VAL A 75 18.44 10.39 10.85
C VAL A 75 18.46 11.18 12.15
N THR A 76 18.86 12.44 12.08
CA THR A 76 18.67 13.41 13.17
C THR A 76 17.49 14.31 12.80
N PHE A 77 16.53 14.43 13.72
CA PHE A 77 15.32 15.23 13.50
C PHE A 77 15.46 16.63 14.10
N PRO A 78 14.83 17.66 13.49
CA PRO A 78 14.65 18.95 14.12
C PRO A 78 13.87 18.83 15.44
N LYS A 79 14.22 19.63 16.44
CA LYS A 79 13.54 19.61 17.73
C LYS A 79 12.21 20.35 17.74
N ASN A 80 11.89 21.09 16.70
CA ASN A 80 10.65 21.86 16.55
C ASN A 80 9.68 21.22 15.55
N LEU A 81 9.66 19.88 15.41
CA LEU A 81 8.68 19.24 14.52
C LEU A 81 7.24 19.48 15.03
N ASP A 82 6.35 19.76 14.08
CA ASP A 82 4.89 19.83 14.21
C ASP A 82 4.21 18.58 13.63
N GLY A 83 4.86 17.92 12.66
CA GLY A 83 4.36 16.73 12.00
C GLY A 83 5.49 15.93 11.39
N LEU A 84 5.31 14.61 11.35
CA LEU A 84 6.25 13.68 10.74
C LEU A 84 5.47 12.59 10.01
N TYR A 85 5.75 12.41 8.73
CA TYR A 85 5.12 11.38 7.91
C TYR A 85 6.20 10.58 7.18
N LEU A 86 5.91 9.31 6.91
CA LEU A 86 6.72 8.48 6.03
C LEU A 86 5.91 8.14 4.79
N GLU A 87 6.40 8.51 3.61
CA GLU A 87 5.96 7.89 2.36
C GLU A 87 6.83 6.66 2.09
N LEU A 88 6.24 5.47 2.18
CA LEU A 88 6.90 4.19 1.95
C LEU A 88 6.63 3.71 0.52
N PHE A 89 7.70 3.34 -0.18
CA PHE A 89 7.64 2.66 -1.47
C PHE A 89 8.16 1.24 -1.26
N THR A 90 7.37 0.25 -1.67
CA THR A 90 7.78 -1.15 -1.58
C THR A 90 7.11 -1.98 -2.66
N SER A 91 7.80 -2.99 -3.14
CA SER A 91 7.30 -3.94 -4.15
C SER A 91 7.86 -5.33 -3.87
N HIS A 92 7.22 -6.37 -4.40
CA HIS A 92 7.56 -7.78 -4.13
C HIS A 92 7.99 -8.49 -5.40
N HIS A 93 9.10 -9.22 -5.34
CA HIS A 93 9.70 -9.88 -6.49
C HIS A 93 10.10 -11.32 -6.18
N GLY A 94 10.49 -12.07 -7.21
CA GLY A 94 10.93 -13.45 -7.06
C GLY A 94 9.82 -14.32 -6.49
N CYS A 95 10.07 -15.04 -5.39
CA CYS A 95 9.05 -15.86 -4.77
C CYS A 95 7.87 -15.10 -4.16
N ASP A 96 8.02 -13.80 -3.87
CA ASP A 96 6.95 -12.97 -3.34
C ASP A 96 6.14 -12.23 -4.40
N GLU A 97 6.55 -12.27 -5.68
CA GLU A 97 5.82 -11.66 -6.81
C GLU A 97 4.35 -12.13 -6.89
N PHE A 98 4.10 -13.36 -6.43
CA PHE A 98 2.79 -14.00 -6.41
C PHE A 98 2.35 -14.40 -5.00
N HIS A 99 2.88 -13.75 -3.95
CA HIS A 99 2.66 -14.17 -2.55
C HIS A 99 1.18 -14.43 -2.22
N TYR A 100 0.25 -13.62 -2.71
CA TYR A 100 -1.20 -13.80 -2.53
C TYR A 100 -1.76 -15.16 -2.96
N ALA A 101 -1.04 -15.91 -3.80
CA ALA A 101 -1.37 -17.25 -4.27
C ALA A 101 -0.34 -18.31 -3.85
N ASN A 102 0.60 -17.99 -2.96
CA ASN A 102 1.57 -18.96 -2.47
C ASN A 102 0.92 -19.92 -1.47
N PRO A 103 1.10 -21.25 -1.64
CA PRO A 103 0.68 -22.23 -0.66
C PRO A 103 1.54 -22.18 0.62
N PRO A 104 1.02 -22.63 1.77
CA PRO A 104 1.82 -22.82 2.97
C PRO A 104 2.82 -23.97 2.79
N ASP A 105 3.92 -23.94 3.54
CA ASP A 105 5.02 -24.91 3.42
C ASP A 105 4.60 -26.37 3.57
N ARG A 106 3.58 -26.65 4.37
CA ARG A 106 3.06 -28.02 4.54
C ARG A 106 2.45 -28.63 3.27
N LEU A 107 2.19 -27.83 2.22
CA LEU A 107 1.73 -28.31 0.92
C LEU A 107 2.84 -28.37 -0.14
N LYS A 108 4.11 -28.20 0.27
CA LYS A 108 5.27 -28.27 -0.60
C LYS A 108 5.31 -29.58 -1.41
N GLY A 109 5.43 -29.45 -2.73
CA GLY A 109 5.44 -30.57 -3.67
C GLY A 109 4.08 -31.25 -3.90
N GLY A 110 3.04 -30.89 -3.15
CA GLY A 110 1.69 -31.44 -3.27
C GLY A 110 0.73 -30.62 -4.12
N VAL A 111 1.06 -29.37 -4.41
CA VAL A 111 0.20 -28.44 -5.18
C VAL A 111 0.97 -27.72 -6.29
N PRO A 112 0.27 -27.23 -7.34
CA PRO A 112 0.87 -26.35 -8.34
C PRO A 112 1.43 -25.07 -7.71
N GLY A 113 2.64 -24.67 -8.10
CA GLY A 113 3.30 -23.47 -7.62
C GLY A 113 4.79 -23.68 -7.41
N LYS A 114 5.62 -22.68 -7.71
CA LYS A 114 7.08 -22.77 -7.53
C LYS A 114 7.51 -22.42 -6.11
N CYS A 115 6.84 -21.47 -5.48
CA CYS A 115 7.19 -20.93 -4.18
C CYS A 115 6.23 -21.41 -3.09
N GLN A 116 6.71 -21.45 -1.85
CA GLN A 116 5.96 -21.84 -0.66
C GLN A 116 6.29 -20.85 0.47
N GLY A 117 5.41 -20.75 1.46
CA GLY A 117 5.57 -19.84 2.60
C GLY A 117 4.29 -19.10 2.98
N GLY A 118 3.17 -19.49 2.38
CA GLY A 118 1.86 -18.89 2.63
C GLY A 118 1.71 -17.52 1.97
N SER A 119 0.53 -16.93 2.17
CA SER A 119 0.05 -15.79 1.39
C SER A 119 0.12 -14.43 2.06
N PHE A 120 0.44 -14.40 3.34
CA PHE A 120 0.42 -13.18 4.14
C PHE A 120 1.79 -12.53 4.16
N ARG A 121 1.86 -11.21 4.00
CA ARG A 121 3.08 -10.41 4.04
C ARG A 121 2.79 -9.12 4.78
N GLU A 122 3.77 -8.67 5.55
CA GLU A 122 3.63 -7.47 6.34
C GLU A 122 4.92 -6.68 6.34
N VAL A 123 4.82 -5.38 6.03
CA VAL A 123 5.96 -4.47 6.07
C VAL A 123 5.86 -3.65 7.35
N LEU A 124 6.91 -3.73 8.17
CA LEU A 124 7.05 -3.03 9.44
C LEU A 124 8.05 -1.89 9.31
N ILE A 125 7.71 -0.78 9.98
CA ILE A 125 8.54 0.41 10.07
C ILE A 125 9.04 0.51 11.50
N TYR A 126 10.36 0.46 11.65
CA TYR A 126 11.05 0.59 12.91
C TYR A 126 11.67 1.98 13.03
N LEU A 127 11.44 2.59 14.19
CA LEU A 127 12.22 3.71 14.70
C LEU A 127 13.02 3.20 15.89
N ASP A 128 14.35 3.23 15.76
CA ASP A 128 15.27 2.53 16.65
C ASP A 128 14.91 1.04 16.76
N SER A 129 14.51 0.58 17.95
CA SER A 129 14.12 -0.81 18.21
C SER A 129 12.61 -1.02 18.31
N GLU A 130 11.79 -0.02 17.98
CA GLU A 130 10.35 -0.06 18.17
C GLU A 130 9.58 0.10 16.86
N ILE A 131 8.48 -0.64 16.74
CA ILE A 131 7.59 -0.53 15.59
C ILE A 131 6.74 0.74 15.76
N VAL A 132 6.74 1.57 14.72
CA VAL A 132 5.97 2.82 14.64
C VAL A 132 4.98 2.84 13.47
N GLY A 133 4.96 1.77 12.67
CA GLY A 133 4.01 1.64 11.57
C GLY A 133 4.03 0.24 10.97
N ALA A 134 2.91 -0.13 10.34
CA ALA A 134 2.76 -1.36 9.59
C ALA A 134 1.96 -1.11 8.31
N VAL A 135 2.30 -1.83 7.26
CA VAL A 135 1.63 -1.81 5.96
C VAL A 135 1.40 -3.24 5.50
N TRP A 136 0.18 -3.55 5.07
CA TRP A 136 -0.15 -4.78 4.36
C TRP A 136 -0.23 -4.47 2.87
N PRO A 137 0.81 -4.81 2.09
CA PRO A 137 0.97 -4.29 0.75
C PRO A 137 -0.18 -4.67 -0.18
N PHE A 138 -0.60 -3.71 -0.99
CA PHE A 138 -1.50 -3.92 -2.10
C PHE A 138 -0.92 -5.01 -3.05
N PRO A 139 -1.66 -6.10 -3.36
CA PRO A 139 -1.20 -7.13 -4.28
C PRO A 139 -1.01 -6.62 -5.71
N LEU A 140 0.22 -6.24 -6.06
CA LEU A 140 0.61 -5.87 -7.42
C LEU A 140 0.54 -7.06 -8.37
N ILE A 141 0.06 -6.80 -9.59
CA ILE A 141 0.12 -7.75 -10.69
C ILE A 141 0.92 -7.12 -11.82
N TYR A 142 2.13 -7.64 -12.03
CA TYR A 142 3.04 -7.16 -13.06
C TYR A 142 2.54 -7.49 -14.47
N SER A 143 3.12 -6.84 -15.49
CA SER A 143 2.73 -6.97 -16.90
C SER A 143 2.86 -8.39 -17.49
N GLY A 144 3.45 -9.34 -16.76
CA GLY A 144 3.50 -10.76 -17.09
C GLY A 144 2.77 -11.69 -16.12
N GLY A 145 2.18 -11.15 -15.05
CA GLY A 145 1.69 -11.94 -13.91
C GLY A 145 0.52 -12.87 -14.25
N LEU A 146 0.48 -14.06 -13.64
CA LEU A 146 -0.42 -15.18 -13.95
C LEU A 146 -0.29 -15.73 -15.38
N LEU A 147 -0.64 -14.91 -16.38
CA LEU A 147 -0.46 -15.19 -17.82
C LEU A 147 -0.20 -13.86 -18.55
N PRO A 148 0.92 -13.72 -19.31
CA PRO A 148 1.24 -12.48 -20.02
C PRO A 148 0.14 -11.98 -20.96
N ALA A 149 -0.61 -12.89 -21.57
CA ALA A 149 -1.72 -12.57 -22.47
C ALA A 149 -2.94 -11.91 -21.78
N LEU A 150 -2.97 -11.82 -20.45
CA LEU A 150 -3.98 -11.05 -19.72
C LEU A 150 -3.80 -9.53 -19.90
N TRP A 151 -2.57 -9.08 -20.10
CA TRP A 151 -2.17 -7.68 -19.91
C TRP A 151 -1.91 -6.94 -21.23
N ASN A 152 -2.43 -7.47 -22.34
CA ASN A 152 -2.34 -6.86 -23.65
C ASN A 152 -3.75 -6.46 -24.13
N PRO A 153 -4.00 -5.18 -24.53
CA PRO A 153 -3.09 -4.05 -24.54
C PRO A 153 -3.13 -3.22 -23.24
N ILE A 154 -3.94 -3.63 -22.25
CA ILE A 154 -4.13 -2.92 -20.99
C ILE A 154 -3.42 -3.67 -19.87
N VAL A 155 -2.46 -3.01 -19.22
CA VAL A 155 -1.76 -3.57 -18.06
C VAL A 155 -2.59 -3.46 -16.78
N SER A 156 -2.26 -4.26 -15.77
CA SER A 156 -2.91 -4.15 -14.46
C SER A 156 -2.67 -2.79 -13.81
N ILE A 157 -3.59 -2.37 -12.95
CA ILE A 157 -3.45 -1.14 -12.16
C ILE A 157 -2.14 -1.17 -11.35
N GLY A 158 -1.38 -0.09 -11.38
CA GLY A 158 -0.12 0.04 -10.64
C GLY A 158 1.04 -0.85 -11.12
N ALA A 159 0.90 -1.53 -12.27
CA ALA A 159 2.00 -2.27 -12.88
C ALA A 159 3.15 -1.36 -13.34
N PHE A 160 2.83 -0.11 -13.74
CA PHE A 160 3.83 0.91 -14.09
C PHE A 160 4.08 1.92 -12.97
N GLU A 161 3.08 2.19 -12.14
CA GLU A 161 3.18 3.09 -10.99
C GLU A 161 2.66 2.38 -9.74
N ALA A 162 3.56 1.69 -9.02
CA ALA A 162 3.18 1.02 -7.79
C ALA A 162 2.65 2.04 -6.75
N PRO A 163 1.63 1.69 -5.96
CA PRO A 163 1.13 2.55 -4.90
C PRO A 163 2.21 2.74 -3.83
N THR A 164 2.15 3.88 -3.16
CA THR A 164 2.94 4.17 -1.97
C THR A 164 2.01 4.27 -0.77
N TYR A 165 2.59 4.19 0.43
CA TYR A 165 1.84 4.21 1.68
C TYR A 165 2.29 5.42 2.49
N ILE A 166 1.33 6.23 2.96
CA ILE A 166 1.62 7.38 3.83
C ILE A 166 1.31 6.97 5.27
N ILE A 167 2.36 6.89 6.10
CA ILE A 167 2.26 6.58 7.52
C ILE A 167 2.40 7.88 8.31
N ASP A 168 1.42 8.17 9.16
CA ASP A 168 1.43 9.33 10.07
C ASP A 168 2.22 8.98 11.34
N LEU A 169 3.46 9.47 11.41
CA LEU A 169 4.35 9.27 12.55
C LEU A 169 4.26 10.42 13.56
N THR A 170 3.37 11.40 13.33
CA THR A 170 3.18 12.56 14.23
C THR A 170 2.88 12.13 15.68
N PRO A 171 2.04 11.10 15.95
CA PRO A 171 1.84 10.66 17.33
C PRO A 171 3.11 10.19 18.06
N TYR A 172 4.19 9.88 17.31
CA TYR A 172 5.46 9.39 17.86
C TYR A 172 6.53 10.47 18.04
N LEU A 173 6.21 11.77 17.86
CA LEU A 173 7.23 12.84 17.95
C LEU A 173 8.04 12.82 19.26
N ALA A 174 7.44 12.41 20.38
CA ALA A 174 8.14 12.27 21.66
C ALA A 174 9.40 11.39 21.62
N LYS A 175 9.52 10.51 20.60
CA LYS A 175 10.68 9.63 20.41
C LYS A 175 11.84 10.28 19.68
N VAL A 176 11.59 11.29 18.85
CA VAL A 176 12.58 11.84 17.90
C VAL A 176 13.02 13.27 18.20
N LEU A 177 12.35 13.95 19.14
CA LEU A 177 12.60 15.37 19.45
C LEU A 177 13.82 15.60 20.38
N ASP A 178 14.61 14.57 20.69
CA ASP A 178 15.75 14.69 21.62
C ASP A 178 17.02 15.30 20.97
N GLY A 179 16.99 15.51 19.64
CA GLY A 179 18.09 16.06 18.85
C GLY A 179 19.23 15.07 18.63
N LYS A 180 19.06 13.78 18.93
CA LYS A 180 20.05 12.74 18.68
C LYS A 180 19.77 12.03 17.35
N PRO A 181 20.75 11.27 16.83
CA PRO A 181 20.53 10.40 15.68
C PRO A 181 19.69 9.17 16.07
N HIS A 182 18.74 8.81 15.20
CA HIS A 182 17.85 7.65 15.33
C HIS A 182 17.96 6.74 14.11
N TRP A 183 17.72 5.45 14.31
CA TRP A 183 17.66 4.49 13.22
C TRP A 183 16.26 4.42 12.63
N VAL A 184 16.15 4.49 11.31
CA VAL A 184 14.93 4.18 10.57
C VAL A 184 15.18 2.93 9.74
N THR A 185 14.40 1.89 10.00
CA THR A 185 14.58 0.57 9.40
C THR A 185 13.25 0.02 8.90
N PHE A 186 13.30 -0.74 7.82
CA PHE A 186 12.15 -1.49 7.30
C PHE A 186 12.38 -2.98 7.48
N TYR A 187 11.30 -3.73 7.69
CA TYR A 187 11.34 -5.18 7.81
C TYR A 187 10.11 -5.79 7.14
N VAL A 188 10.28 -6.95 6.50
CA VAL A 188 9.16 -7.70 5.90
C VAL A 188 8.96 -8.99 6.67
N SER A 189 7.88 -9.08 7.44
CA SER A 189 7.44 -10.33 8.07
C SER A 189 6.82 -11.25 7.04
N ASP A 190 7.06 -12.55 7.23
CA ASP A 190 6.59 -13.64 6.38
C ASP A 190 7.04 -13.52 4.91
N GLY A 191 8.00 -12.63 4.60
CA GLY A 191 8.65 -12.56 3.29
C GLY A 191 9.42 -13.84 2.97
N LEU A 192 9.68 -14.07 1.69
CA LEU A 192 10.44 -15.21 1.17
C LEU A 192 11.62 -14.78 0.31
N ASP A 193 11.53 -13.62 -0.33
CA ASP A 193 12.48 -13.21 -1.35
C ASP A 193 12.73 -11.70 -1.24
N THR A 194 12.84 -11.03 -2.38
CA THR A 194 13.36 -9.67 -2.47
C THR A 194 12.24 -8.64 -2.43
N TRP A 195 12.37 -7.67 -1.53
CA TRP A 195 11.47 -6.52 -1.40
C TRP A 195 12.23 -5.20 -1.55
N PRO A 196 12.40 -4.69 -2.79
CA PRO A 196 12.94 -3.37 -3.02
C PRO A 196 12.07 -2.32 -2.32
N THR A 197 12.66 -1.64 -1.35
CA THR A 197 11.96 -0.71 -0.46
C THR A 197 12.78 0.56 -0.27
N ASN A 198 12.12 1.71 -0.25
CA ASN A 198 12.69 2.99 0.18
C ASN A 198 11.57 3.87 0.77
N GLY A 199 11.91 5.07 1.23
CA GLY A 199 10.91 6.00 1.71
C GLY A 199 11.36 7.45 1.74
N ASN A 200 10.40 8.34 1.95
CA ASN A 200 10.63 9.75 2.18
C ASN A 200 10.04 10.14 3.53
N LEU A 201 10.87 10.58 4.47
CA LEU A 201 10.38 11.25 5.67
C LEU A 201 10.01 12.69 5.29
N LEU A 202 8.77 13.06 5.55
CA LEU A 202 8.21 14.38 5.29
C LEU A 202 8.10 15.10 6.64
N LEU A 203 9.00 16.06 6.85
CA LEU A 203 9.14 16.78 8.10
C LEU A 203 8.42 18.12 8.00
N TYR A 204 7.60 18.41 9.00
CA TYR A 204 6.90 19.68 9.16
C TYR A 204 7.37 20.32 10.46
N GLN A 205 7.85 21.56 10.39
CA GLN A 205 8.43 22.29 11.50
C GLN A 205 7.54 23.44 11.93
N ASP A 206 7.47 23.68 13.23
CA ASP A 206 6.91 24.90 13.79
C ASP A 206 8.01 25.97 13.89
N HIS A 207 8.01 26.89 12.93
CA HIS A 207 9.00 27.97 12.87
C HIS A 207 8.82 29.05 13.94
N ASN A 208 7.78 28.97 14.79
CA ASN A 208 7.54 29.93 15.87
C ASN A 208 8.07 29.45 17.22
N VAL A 209 8.62 28.23 17.31
CA VAL A 209 9.26 27.69 18.52
C VAL A 209 10.60 27.05 18.19
N GLU A 210 11.52 27.10 19.15
CA GLU A 210 12.82 26.42 19.05
C GLU A 210 12.70 24.91 19.33
N GLU A 211 11.78 24.52 20.22
CA GLU A 211 11.56 23.13 20.62
C GLU A 211 10.05 22.86 20.77
N THR A 212 9.59 21.73 20.23
CA THR A 212 8.28 21.15 20.47
C THR A 212 8.37 20.23 21.69
N ALA A 213 7.39 20.29 22.60
CA ALA A 213 7.28 19.33 23.68
C ALA A 213 6.29 18.21 23.28
N ALA A 214 6.65 16.96 23.49
CA ALA A 214 5.75 15.84 23.24
C ALA A 214 5.88 14.74 24.31
N THR A 215 4.76 14.10 24.63
CA THR A 215 4.68 12.97 25.56
C THR A 215 3.91 11.84 24.91
N LEU A 216 4.49 10.63 24.90
CA LEU A 216 3.82 9.41 24.46
C LEU A 216 3.19 8.72 25.68
N HIS A 217 1.86 8.64 25.72
CA HIS A 217 1.10 8.07 26.83
C HIS A 217 0.80 6.59 26.65
N ARG A 218 0.52 6.18 25.41
CA ARG A 218 0.19 4.80 25.04
C ARG A 218 0.84 4.45 23.70
N ASN A 219 1.41 3.26 23.62
CA ASN A 219 1.96 2.68 22.39
C ASN A 219 1.70 1.17 22.40
N GLU A 220 0.49 0.78 22.04
CA GLU A 220 0.12 -0.62 21.87
C GLU A 220 0.30 -1.00 20.40
N PHE A 221 1.38 -1.72 20.15
CA PHE A 221 1.74 -2.23 18.83
C PHE A 221 2.29 -3.65 18.99
N ASP A 222 1.54 -4.64 18.53
CA ASP A 222 1.99 -6.04 18.59
C ASP A 222 3.22 -6.26 17.70
N LEU A 223 4.20 -7.02 18.21
CA LEU A 223 5.48 -7.27 17.52
C LEU A 223 5.31 -7.84 16.11
N LEU A 224 4.95 -9.12 16.02
CA LEU A 224 4.80 -9.83 14.74
C LEU A 224 3.42 -10.49 14.69
N VAL A 225 2.73 -10.29 13.57
CA VAL A 225 1.46 -10.96 13.29
C VAL A 225 1.76 -12.39 12.86
N VAL A 226 1.17 -13.37 13.54
CA VAL A 226 1.23 -14.78 13.14
C VAL A 226 -0.06 -15.16 12.43
N PRO A 227 -0.04 -15.42 11.11
CA PRO A 227 -1.26 -15.76 10.38
C PRO A 227 -1.82 -17.12 10.82
N ASN A 228 -3.14 -17.19 11.02
CA ASN A 228 -3.84 -18.44 11.25
C ASN A 228 -4.08 -19.16 9.91
N VAL A 229 -3.42 -20.31 9.72
CA VAL A 229 -3.52 -21.08 8.47
C VAL A 229 -4.23 -22.42 8.70
N ALA A 230 -5.39 -22.60 8.08
CA ALA A 230 -6.12 -23.86 8.03
C ALA A 230 -5.98 -24.52 6.64
N VAL A 231 -5.75 -25.83 6.60
CA VAL A 231 -5.68 -26.60 5.36
C VAL A 231 -6.63 -27.78 5.47
N ASN A 232 -7.44 -27.94 4.45
CA ASN A 232 -8.28 -29.10 4.25
C ASN A 232 -7.84 -29.80 2.96
N SER A 233 -7.67 -31.13 3.02
CA SER A 233 -7.28 -31.94 1.87
C SER A 233 -8.37 -32.97 1.61
N PHE A 234 -8.89 -32.98 0.38
CA PHE A 234 -9.93 -33.92 -0.03
C PHE A 234 -9.62 -34.48 -1.41
N PHE A 235 -9.30 -35.77 -1.47
CA PHE A 235 -8.77 -36.44 -2.67
C PHE A 235 -7.64 -35.61 -3.31
N ASN A 236 -7.85 -35.15 -4.55
CA ASN A 236 -6.90 -34.40 -5.36
C ASN A 236 -7.11 -32.87 -5.30
N SER A 237 -7.80 -32.40 -4.25
CA SER A 237 -8.06 -31.00 -3.99
C SER A 237 -7.54 -30.59 -2.62
N GLN A 238 -6.94 -29.40 -2.54
CA GLN A 238 -6.47 -28.81 -1.29
C GLN A 238 -7.06 -27.41 -1.16
N THR A 239 -7.68 -27.13 -0.03
CA THR A 239 -8.19 -25.81 0.30
C THR A 239 -7.35 -25.22 1.44
N VAL A 240 -6.83 -24.01 1.23
CA VAL A 240 -6.10 -23.24 2.23
C VAL A 240 -6.95 -22.05 2.64
N ARG A 241 -7.12 -21.82 3.95
CA ARG A 241 -7.63 -20.57 4.49
C ARG A 241 -6.56 -19.93 5.37
N THR A 242 -6.28 -18.66 5.14
CA THR A 242 -5.34 -17.87 5.94
C THR A 242 -6.06 -16.63 6.45
N ASN A 243 -5.99 -16.37 7.75
CA ASN A 243 -6.52 -15.16 8.37
C ASN A 243 -5.45 -14.49 9.22
N ALA A 244 -5.40 -13.17 9.21
CA ALA A 244 -4.51 -12.39 10.07
C ALA A 244 -5.19 -11.08 10.48
N THR A 245 -4.94 -10.64 11.70
CA THR A 245 -5.45 -9.37 12.24
C THR A 245 -4.32 -8.63 12.95
N ARG A 246 -4.40 -7.30 12.97
CA ARG A 246 -3.59 -6.43 13.82
C ARG A 246 -4.42 -5.28 14.33
N GLN A 247 -4.14 -4.84 15.55
CA GLN A 247 -4.63 -3.58 16.08
C GLN A 247 -3.44 -2.73 16.56
N VAL A 248 -3.55 -1.42 16.41
CA VAL A 248 -2.58 -0.44 16.87
C VAL A 248 -3.32 0.65 17.63
N ASN A 249 -2.85 1.01 18.82
CA ASN A 249 -3.38 2.14 19.56
C ASN A 249 -2.25 3.01 20.11
N VAL A 250 -2.22 4.29 19.71
CA VAL A 250 -1.21 5.25 20.12
C VAL A 250 -1.89 6.48 20.68
N GLU A 251 -1.44 6.93 21.86
CA GLU A 251 -1.92 8.16 22.47
C GLU A 251 -0.73 9.03 22.83
N SER A 252 -0.76 10.29 22.43
CA SER A 252 0.29 11.24 22.74
C SER A 252 -0.24 12.66 22.87
N THR A 253 0.57 13.53 23.45
CA THR A 253 0.32 14.97 23.51
C THR A 253 1.49 15.69 22.88
N ILE A 254 1.19 16.69 22.05
CA ILE A 254 2.17 17.54 21.36
C ILE A 254 1.82 19.00 21.70
N THR A 255 2.81 19.76 22.14
CA THR A 255 2.68 21.16 22.56
C THR A 255 3.71 22.00 21.83
N ASN A 256 3.25 22.97 21.05
CA ASN A 256 4.05 23.96 20.33
C ASN A 256 3.29 25.29 20.20
N SER A 257 3.61 26.15 19.21
CA SER A 257 2.95 27.45 19.05
C SER A 257 1.45 27.36 18.75
N GLN A 258 0.98 26.20 18.26
CA GLN A 258 -0.45 25.94 18.00
C GLN A 258 -1.21 25.50 19.26
N GLY A 259 -0.55 25.46 20.41
CA GLY A 259 -1.12 25.01 21.68
C GLY A 259 -0.96 23.51 21.91
N ILE A 260 -1.75 22.97 22.84
CA ILE A 260 -1.73 21.56 23.23
C ILE A 260 -2.69 20.77 22.35
N ARG A 261 -2.18 19.73 21.69
CA ARG A 261 -2.95 18.78 20.88
C ARG A 261 -2.74 17.37 21.41
N LYS A 262 -3.83 16.68 21.73
CA LYS A 262 -3.82 15.28 22.13
C LYS A 262 -4.19 14.43 20.92
N TYR A 263 -3.29 13.53 20.54
CA TYR A 263 -3.47 12.59 19.44
C TYR A 263 -3.95 11.25 19.99
N ASN A 264 -4.93 10.65 19.34
CA ASN A 264 -5.37 9.28 19.52
C ASN A 264 -5.41 8.61 18.14
N LEU A 265 -4.48 7.70 17.87
CA LEU A 265 -4.40 6.91 16.65
C LEU A 265 -4.86 5.48 16.96
N GLN A 266 -5.85 5.01 16.21
CA GLN A 266 -6.32 3.63 16.21
C GLN A 266 -6.21 3.09 14.79
N GLN A 267 -5.59 1.93 14.62
CA GLN A 267 -5.58 1.23 13.34
C GLN A 267 -6.01 -0.22 13.54
N LYS A 268 -6.81 -0.72 12.60
CA LYS A 268 -7.27 -2.11 12.52
C LYS A 268 -6.92 -2.66 11.15
N PHE A 269 -6.34 -3.85 11.13
CA PHE A 269 -5.97 -4.56 9.91
C PHE A 269 -6.67 -5.93 9.89
N ASN A 270 -7.29 -6.31 8.77
CA ASN A 270 -7.91 -7.62 8.56
C ASN A 270 -7.57 -8.24 7.19
N PHE A 271 -7.03 -9.46 7.22
CA PHE A 271 -6.54 -10.16 6.04
C PHE A 271 -7.20 -11.51 6.01
N VAL A 272 -7.85 -11.81 4.88
CA VAL A 272 -8.46 -13.11 4.62
C VAL A 272 -8.03 -13.61 3.26
N ASN A 273 -7.66 -14.87 3.18
CA ASN A 273 -7.24 -15.53 1.95
C ASN A 273 -7.81 -16.95 1.89
N LEU A 274 -8.38 -17.31 0.75
CA LEU A 274 -8.85 -18.65 0.43
C LEU A 274 -8.20 -19.09 -0.87
N GLN A 275 -7.53 -20.23 -0.85
CA GLN A 275 -6.95 -20.84 -2.05
C GLN A 275 -7.51 -22.23 -2.23
N GLU A 276 -7.72 -22.61 -3.48
CA GLU A 276 -8.11 -23.95 -3.87
C GLU A 276 -7.15 -24.46 -4.94
N PHE A 277 -6.51 -25.57 -4.66
CA PHE A 277 -5.59 -26.26 -5.54
C PHE A 277 -6.24 -27.55 -6.02
N THR A 278 -6.11 -27.84 -7.31
CA THR A 278 -6.60 -29.06 -7.93
C THR A 278 -5.53 -29.61 -8.87
N LEU A 279 -5.72 -30.84 -9.37
CA LEU A 279 -4.86 -31.45 -10.41
C LEU A 279 -4.62 -30.55 -11.64
N TYR A 280 -5.59 -29.72 -12.01
CA TYR A 280 -5.58 -28.99 -13.29
C TYR A 280 -5.47 -27.48 -13.16
N GLY A 281 -5.36 -26.96 -11.94
CA GLY A 281 -5.34 -25.52 -11.72
C GLY A 281 -5.43 -25.10 -10.27
N GLN A 282 -5.43 -23.79 -10.09
CA GLN A 282 -5.49 -23.10 -8.81
C GLN A 282 -6.50 -21.95 -8.90
N SER A 283 -7.22 -21.68 -7.82
CA SER A 283 -7.91 -20.43 -7.62
C SER A 283 -7.56 -19.81 -6.28
N PHE A 284 -7.70 -18.49 -6.18
CA PHE A 284 -7.49 -17.75 -4.97
C PHE A 284 -8.48 -16.59 -4.86
N LYS A 285 -8.85 -16.27 -3.63
CA LYS A 285 -9.51 -15.03 -3.23
C LYS A 285 -8.75 -14.48 -2.04
N VAL A 286 -8.39 -13.21 -2.08
CA VAL A 286 -7.71 -12.48 -1.02
C VAL A 286 -8.42 -11.16 -0.81
N ARG A 287 -8.47 -10.71 0.44
CA ARG A 287 -8.90 -9.37 0.80
C ARG A 287 -8.04 -8.90 1.96
N SER A 288 -7.47 -7.71 1.81
CA SER A 288 -6.80 -6.99 2.88
C SER A 288 -7.55 -5.70 3.12
N THR A 289 -7.86 -5.40 4.38
CA THR A 289 -8.54 -4.18 4.77
C THR A 289 -7.78 -3.51 5.91
N THR A 290 -7.48 -2.22 5.75
CA THR A 290 -6.87 -1.37 6.77
C THR A 290 -7.82 -0.23 7.08
N GLN A 291 -8.12 -0.02 8.35
CA GLN A 291 -8.95 1.06 8.85
C GLN A 291 -8.16 1.86 9.88
N THR A 292 -8.03 3.16 9.65
CA THR A 292 -7.30 4.09 10.52
C THR A 292 -8.25 5.18 11.00
N LYS A 293 -8.28 5.42 12.31
CA LYS A 293 -8.95 6.55 12.95
C LYS A 293 -7.89 7.35 13.70
N THR A 294 -7.74 8.62 13.37
CA THR A 294 -6.87 9.54 14.10
C THR A 294 -7.72 10.69 14.62
N THR A 295 -7.75 10.88 15.92
CA THR A 295 -8.44 12.00 16.56
C THR A 295 -7.42 12.96 17.16
N ILE A 296 -7.61 14.25 16.91
CA ILE A 296 -6.88 15.34 17.54
C ILE A 296 -7.86 16.12 18.41
N GLU A 297 -7.60 16.15 19.71
CA GLU A 297 -8.32 16.95 20.69
C GLU A 297 -7.47 18.15 21.10
N PHE A 298 -8.05 19.35 21.01
CA PHE A 298 -7.41 20.62 21.33
C PHE A 298 -7.78 21.07 22.74
N GLN A 299 -6.99 21.98 23.32
CA GLN A 299 -7.17 22.47 24.69
C GLN A 299 -8.50 23.20 24.92
N ASP A 300 -9.10 23.76 23.87
CA ASP A 300 -10.41 24.42 23.90
C ASP A 300 -11.60 23.44 23.81
N GLY A 301 -11.33 22.14 23.73
CA GLY A 301 -12.31 21.07 23.54
C GLY A 301 -12.69 20.80 22.08
N THR A 302 -12.14 21.57 21.13
CA THR A 302 -12.32 21.28 19.70
C THR A 302 -11.73 19.93 19.38
N THR A 303 -12.42 19.14 18.57
CA THR A 303 -11.96 17.82 18.13
C THR A 303 -12.00 17.74 16.61
N THR A 304 -10.99 17.12 16.01
CA THR A 304 -11.00 16.76 14.59
C THR A 304 -10.60 15.31 14.45
N THR A 305 -11.35 14.53 13.66
CA THR A 305 -11.09 13.11 13.45
C THR A 305 -10.94 12.81 11.97
N LYS A 306 -9.85 12.12 11.60
CA LYS A 306 -9.59 11.56 10.28
C LYS A 306 -9.86 10.06 10.30
N TYR A 307 -10.67 9.60 9.36
CA TYR A 307 -10.91 8.20 9.07
C TYR A 307 -10.31 7.88 7.71
N TYR A 308 -9.55 6.80 7.62
CA TYR A 308 -8.99 6.33 6.37
C TYR A 308 -9.17 4.81 6.27
N THR A 309 -9.84 4.37 5.21
CA THR A 309 -10.08 2.95 4.93
C THR A 309 -9.42 2.59 3.60
N GLU A 310 -8.73 1.47 3.58
CA GLU A 310 -8.19 0.83 2.38
C GLU A 310 -8.72 -0.60 2.31
N ASP A 311 -9.26 -1.00 1.16
CA ASP A 311 -9.84 -2.32 0.92
C ASP A 311 -9.37 -2.87 -0.43
N TYR A 312 -8.70 -4.01 -0.40
CA TYR A 312 -7.99 -4.61 -1.54
C TYR A 312 -8.49 -6.04 -1.83
N PRO A 313 -9.72 -6.22 -2.35
CA PRO A 313 -10.16 -7.54 -2.79
C PRO A 313 -9.48 -7.90 -4.11
N LEU A 314 -8.91 -9.10 -4.16
CA LEU A 314 -8.31 -9.69 -5.36
C LEU A 314 -8.76 -11.15 -5.45
N ASN A 315 -9.18 -11.58 -6.63
CA ASN A 315 -9.48 -12.97 -6.90
C ASN A 315 -8.96 -13.36 -8.28
N GLY A 316 -8.55 -14.62 -8.40
CA GLY A 316 -8.00 -15.12 -9.65
C GLY A 316 -8.06 -16.64 -9.72
N ALA A 317 -7.85 -17.14 -10.93
CA ALA A 317 -7.70 -18.56 -11.17
C ALA A 317 -6.82 -18.79 -12.39
N SER A 318 -6.06 -19.87 -12.37
CA SER A 318 -5.34 -20.40 -13.53
C SER A 318 -5.64 -21.90 -13.67
N TRP A 319 -5.83 -22.37 -14.90
CA TRP A 319 -6.09 -23.78 -15.18
C TRP A 319 -5.65 -24.15 -16.59
N ARG A 320 -5.61 -25.45 -16.88
CA ARG A 320 -5.37 -25.96 -18.23
C ARG A 320 -6.61 -26.64 -18.81
N ARG A 321 -6.84 -26.45 -20.10
CA ARG A 321 -7.81 -27.20 -20.91
C ARG A 321 -7.14 -27.58 -22.22
N ASP A 322 -7.10 -28.87 -22.56
CA ASP A 322 -6.48 -29.38 -23.80
C ASP A 322 -5.06 -28.84 -24.06
N LYS A 323 -4.23 -28.81 -22.99
CA LYS A 323 -2.87 -28.22 -22.93
C LYS A 323 -2.80 -26.69 -23.07
N THR A 324 -3.90 -26.01 -23.38
CA THR A 324 -3.99 -24.55 -23.43
C THR A 324 -4.06 -23.97 -22.00
N PRO A 325 -3.19 -23.00 -21.64
CA PRO A 325 -3.29 -22.30 -20.38
C PRO A 325 -4.44 -21.28 -20.41
N HIS A 326 -5.19 -21.22 -19.32
CA HIS A 326 -6.23 -20.24 -19.09
C HIS A 326 -5.98 -19.53 -17.77
N ALA A 327 -6.34 -18.26 -17.70
CA ALA A 327 -6.38 -17.54 -16.44
C ALA A 327 -7.46 -16.47 -16.46
N ARG A 328 -7.90 -16.09 -15.27
CA ARG A 328 -8.71 -14.91 -15.02
C ARG A 328 -8.26 -14.27 -13.73
N VAL A 329 -8.45 -12.96 -13.64
CA VAL A 329 -8.18 -12.19 -12.44
C VAL A 329 -9.08 -10.97 -12.40
N GLU A 330 -9.58 -10.68 -11.21
CA GLU A 330 -10.36 -9.49 -10.90
C GLU A 330 -9.81 -8.92 -9.60
N ARG A 331 -9.53 -7.62 -9.59
CA ARG A 331 -9.04 -6.92 -8.40
C ARG A 331 -9.66 -5.56 -8.30
N ASP A 332 -9.89 -5.13 -7.07
CA ASP A 332 -10.23 -3.76 -6.75
C ASP A 332 -9.18 -3.16 -5.80
N LEU A 333 -8.98 -1.86 -5.92
CA LEU A 333 -8.31 -1.00 -4.96
C LEU A 333 -9.33 0.05 -4.56
N ARG A 334 -9.78 0.01 -3.31
CA ARG A 334 -10.79 0.94 -2.81
C ARG A 334 -10.24 1.70 -1.62
N GLN A 335 -10.35 3.01 -1.65
CA GLN A 335 -9.83 3.89 -0.60
C GLN A 335 -10.90 4.91 -0.25
N LYS A 336 -11.07 5.18 1.05
CA LYS A 336 -12.00 6.17 1.56
C LYS A 336 -11.31 7.00 2.63
N LEU A 337 -11.31 8.31 2.44
CA LEU A 337 -10.89 9.30 3.43
C LEU A 337 -12.13 10.06 3.88
N ARG A 338 -12.32 10.21 5.19
CA ARG A 338 -13.30 11.11 5.79
C ARG A 338 -12.63 11.95 6.88
N ILE A 339 -12.95 13.23 6.96
CA ILE A 339 -12.51 14.10 8.05
C ILE A 339 -13.73 14.79 8.66
N ASP A 340 -13.89 14.63 9.97
CA ASP A 340 -14.89 15.32 10.77
C ASP A 340 -14.19 16.43 11.56
N GLY A 341 -14.60 17.69 11.41
CA GLY A 341 -13.94 18.85 12.02
C GLY A 341 -13.15 19.69 11.01
N ASN A 342 -12.05 20.32 11.42
CA ASN A 342 -11.23 21.14 10.51
C ASN A 342 -10.19 20.29 9.76
N LYS A 343 -10.33 20.15 8.44
CA LYS A 343 -9.41 19.36 7.60
C LYS A 343 -7.95 19.80 7.69
N ASP A 344 -7.70 21.09 7.94
CA ASP A 344 -6.34 21.65 7.94
C ASP A 344 -5.52 21.22 9.18
N HIS A 345 -6.17 20.61 10.17
CA HIS A 345 -5.50 19.96 11.30
C HIS A 345 -4.81 18.65 10.90
N PHE A 346 -5.20 18.05 9.76
CA PHE A 346 -4.52 16.91 9.18
C PHE A 346 -3.76 17.31 7.94
N ARG A 347 -2.63 16.63 7.71
CA ARG A 347 -1.88 16.82 6.49
C ARG A 347 -2.46 15.93 5.37
N VAL A 348 -3.65 16.25 4.85
CA VAL A 348 -4.23 15.67 3.62
C VAL A 348 -4.22 16.67 2.45
N GLY A 349 -3.73 16.30 1.27
CA GLY A 349 -3.70 17.22 0.12
C GLY A 349 -4.94 17.21 -0.76
N VAL A 350 -6.11 16.97 -0.16
CA VAL A 350 -7.40 16.98 -0.85
C VAL A 350 -8.33 18.02 -0.24
N ASP A 351 -9.12 18.71 -1.06
CA ASP A 351 -9.94 19.85 -0.64
C ASP A 351 -11.31 19.47 -0.04
N GLY A 352 -11.57 18.18 0.20
CA GLY A 352 -12.86 17.66 0.66
C GLY A 352 -12.82 16.97 2.02
N TYR A 353 -13.95 17.02 2.73
CA TYR A 353 -14.18 16.25 3.96
C TYR A 353 -14.34 14.75 3.69
N GLU A 354 -14.69 14.36 2.48
CA GLU A 354 -14.83 12.96 2.08
C GLU A 354 -14.28 12.77 0.66
N LEU A 355 -13.47 11.73 0.48
CA LEU A 355 -12.93 11.31 -0.82
C LEU A 355 -13.01 9.78 -0.90
N THR A 356 -13.61 9.28 -1.97
CA THR A 356 -13.63 7.84 -2.28
C THR A 356 -12.95 7.62 -3.63
N ILE A 357 -12.01 6.66 -3.68
CA ILE A 357 -11.35 6.22 -4.89
C ILE A 357 -11.59 4.72 -5.03
N ALA A 358 -12.08 4.29 -6.19
CA ALA A 358 -12.25 2.88 -6.52
C ALA A 358 -11.62 2.62 -7.89
N GLN A 359 -10.66 1.71 -7.92
CA GLN A 359 -10.02 1.22 -9.14
C GLN A 359 -10.29 -0.26 -9.27
N LYS A 360 -10.63 -0.70 -10.47
CA LYS A 360 -11.04 -2.07 -10.77
C LYS A 360 -10.36 -2.54 -12.03
N ALA A 361 -9.70 -3.70 -11.96
CA ALA A 361 -9.15 -4.35 -13.13
C ALA A 361 -9.70 -5.76 -13.25
N LYS A 362 -10.07 -6.14 -14.47
CA LYS A 362 -10.49 -7.49 -14.83
C LYS A 362 -9.71 -7.94 -16.05
N ALA A 363 -9.21 -9.17 -16.02
CA ALA A 363 -8.62 -9.78 -17.19
C ALA A 363 -8.97 -11.27 -17.27
N LYS A 364 -9.10 -11.77 -18.49
CA LYS A 364 -9.29 -13.19 -18.80
C LYS A 364 -8.54 -13.51 -20.07
N SER A 365 -7.87 -14.66 -20.09
CA SER A 365 -7.16 -15.15 -21.27
C SER A 365 -7.28 -16.68 -21.37
N GLY A 366 -7.16 -17.19 -22.59
CA GLY A 366 -7.43 -18.59 -22.95
C GLY A 366 -7.97 -18.68 -24.38
N SER A 367 -9.19 -19.18 -24.56
CA SER A 367 -9.84 -19.22 -25.89
C SER A 367 -10.19 -17.83 -26.44
N THR A 368 -10.43 -16.88 -25.55
CA THR A 368 -10.62 -15.45 -25.85
C THR A 368 -9.81 -14.66 -24.84
N SER A 369 -9.40 -13.44 -25.21
CA SER A 369 -8.73 -12.51 -24.29
C SER A 369 -9.55 -11.26 -24.09
N PHE A 370 -9.70 -10.83 -22.85
CA PHE A 370 -10.38 -9.60 -22.47
C PHE A 370 -9.60 -8.98 -21.33
N ASN A 371 -9.44 -7.66 -21.35
CA ASN A 371 -9.05 -6.91 -20.17
C ASN A 371 -9.77 -5.56 -20.11
N GLN A 372 -9.97 -5.09 -18.89
CA GLN A 372 -10.62 -3.83 -18.60
C GLN A 372 -10.01 -3.25 -17.33
N VAL A 373 -9.84 -1.92 -17.33
CA VAL A 373 -9.51 -1.14 -16.15
C VAL A 373 -10.51 0.00 -16.05
N ALA A 374 -11.11 0.14 -14.88
CA ALA A 374 -12.02 1.22 -14.55
C ALA A 374 -11.56 1.93 -13.27
N LEU A 375 -11.68 3.25 -13.24
CA LEU A 375 -11.40 4.13 -12.11
C LEU A 375 -12.63 4.99 -11.87
N ALA A 376 -12.97 5.21 -10.60
CA ALA A 376 -13.90 6.24 -10.19
C ALA A 376 -13.36 6.91 -8.92
N ALA A 377 -13.30 8.24 -8.93
CA ALA A 377 -12.95 9.05 -7.78
C ALA A 377 -14.07 10.08 -7.55
N SER A 378 -14.55 10.20 -6.31
CA SER A 378 -15.64 11.13 -5.99
C SER A 378 -15.44 11.78 -4.63
N ASN A 379 -15.86 13.03 -4.54
CA ASN A 379 -15.89 13.83 -3.32
C ASN A 379 -17.18 14.68 -3.29
N SER A 380 -17.27 15.61 -2.34
CA SER A 380 -18.43 16.52 -2.22
C SER A 380 -18.63 17.48 -3.40
N THR A 381 -17.62 17.66 -4.25
CA THR A 381 -17.64 18.64 -5.37
C THR A 381 -17.93 18.00 -6.72
N GLY A 382 -17.80 16.68 -6.85
CA GLY A 382 -18.03 15.99 -8.11
C GLY A 382 -17.42 14.59 -8.16
N CYS A 383 -17.41 14.05 -9.37
CA CYS A 383 -16.87 12.74 -9.66
C CYS A 383 -15.99 12.78 -10.92
N TYR A 384 -14.96 11.96 -10.94
CA TYR A 384 -14.18 11.62 -12.12
C TYR A 384 -14.23 10.11 -12.33
N SER A 385 -14.40 9.66 -13.58
CA SER A 385 -14.31 8.25 -13.93
C SER A 385 -13.62 8.05 -15.26
N LEU A 386 -12.93 6.92 -15.36
CA LEU A 386 -12.26 6.45 -16.57
C LEU A 386 -12.54 4.96 -16.72
N ASN A 387 -12.90 4.52 -17.91
CA ASN A 387 -13.09 3.11 -18.24
C ASN A 387 -12.41 2.80 -19.57
N VAL A 388 -11.51 1.81 -19.56
CA VAL A 388 -10.78 1.35 -20.74
C VAL A 388 -10.93 -0.16 -20.84
N SER A 389 -11.36 -0.64 -22.01
CA SER A 389 -11.63 -2.06 -22.25
C SER A 389 -10.99 -2.52 -23.56
N SER A 390 -10.63 -3.80 -23.63
CA SER A 390 -10.20 -4.45 -24.86
C SER A 390 -10.79 -5.85 -24.99
N ASP A 391 -10.97 -6.30 -26.24
CA ASP A 391 -11.26 -7.67 -26.59
C ASP A 391 -10.26 -8.11 -27.66
N SER A 392 -9.67 -9.29 -27.47
CA SER A 392 -8.80 -9.94 -28.46
C SER A 392 -7.62 -9.06 -28.90
N GLY A 393 -7.08 -8.26 -27.98
CA GLY A 393 -5.95 -7.35 -28.21
C GLY A 393 -6.32 -6.01 -28.85
N ILE A 394 -7.60 -5.72 -29.04
CA ILE A 394 -8.10 -4.50 -29.67
C ILE A 394 -8.87 -3.68 -28.64
N TYR A 395 -8.53 -2.41 -28.48
CA TYR A 395 -9.31 -1.48 -27.65
C TYR A 395 -10.75 -1.39 -28.15
N THR A 396 -11.70 -1.65 -27.25
CA THR A 396 -13.13 -1.59 -27.51
C THR A 396 -13.80 -0.41 -26.82
N GLU A 397 -13.16 0.15 -25.79
CA GLU A 397 -13.70 1.25 -25.00
C GLU A 397 -12.58 2.14 -24.46
N TYR A 398 -12.81 3.46 -24.51
CA TYR A 398 -12.08 4.49 -23.78
C TYR A 398 -13.09 5.59 -23.44
N VAL A 399 -13.61 5.58 -22.21
CA VAL A 399 -14.65 6.50 -21.77
C VAL A 399 -14.16 7.24 -20.53
N GLU A 400 -14.07 8.55 -20.63
CA GLU A 400 -13.75 9.47 -19.55
C GLU A 400 -14.99 10.33 -19.27
N ALA A 401 -15.38 10.46 -17.99
CA ALA A 401 -16.61 11.14 -17.62
C ALA A 401 -16.54 11.80 -16.23
N GLU A 402 -17.27 12.92 -16.08
CA GLU A 402 -17.43 13.66 -14.83
C GLU A 402 -18.67 13.20 -14.01
N THR A 403 -19.28 12.07 -14.39
CA THR A 403 -20.42 11.46 -13.69
C THR A 403 -20.09 10.03 -13.27
N CYS A 404 -20.44 9.66 -12.04
CA CYS A 404 -20.15 8.34 -11.47
C CYS A 404 -21.25 7.32 -11.83
N PRO A 405 -21.05 6.48 -12.86
CA PRO A 405 -21.29 5.05 -12.68
C PRO A 405 -20.34 4.17 -13.50
N ASN A 406 -19.71 3.17 -12.87
CA ASN A 406 -19.17 1.92 -13.48
C ASN A 406 -18.27 1.10 -12.52
N VAL A 407 -17.96 1.61 -11.32
CA VAL A 407 -17.19 0.88 -10.30
C VAL A 407 -17.93 0.92 -8.96
N ASN A 408 -17.96 -0.20 -8.24
CA ASN A 408 -18.50 -0.22 -6.88
C ASN A 408 -17.60 0.63 -5.98
N GLN A 409 -18.09 1.82 -5.61
CA GLN A 409 -17.42 2.74 -4.70
C GLN A 409 -17.67 2.41 -3.23
N TYR A 410 -18.43 1.35 -2.92
CA TYR A 410 -18.71 0.99 -1.54
C TYR A 410 -17.41 0.53 -0.85
N VAL A 411 -16.97 1.36 0.08
CA VAL A 411 -15.96 1.06 1.09
C VAL A 411 -16.64 1.22 2.42
N GLY A 412 -16.59 0.18 3.26
CA GLY A 412 -17.17 0.23 4.59
C GLY A 412 -16.57 1.40 5.39
N ASP A 413 -17.42 2.12 6.11
CA ASP A 413 -16.96 3.12 7.06
C ASP A 413 -16.15 2.45 8.19
N TYR A 414 -15.30 3.23 8.84
CA TYR A 414 -14.66 2.80 10.08
C TYR A 414 -15.75 2.43 11.11
N SER A 415 -15.65 1.22 11.66
CA SER A 415 -16.54 0.77 12.73
C SER A 415 -15.82 0.76 14.07
N ASP A 416 -16.45 1.38 15.07
CA ASP A 416 -15.98 1.35 16.46
C ASP A 416 -16.26 -0.02 17.11
N ASP A 417 -17.27 -0.75 16.64
CA ASP A 417 -17.61 -2.09 17.10
C ASP A 417 -16.58 -3.10 16.54
N GLY A 418 -15.96 -3.88 17.40
CA GLY A 418 -14.83 -4.76 17.05
C GLY A 418 -15.10 -5.88 16.02
N ASP A 419 -16.31 -5.94 15.44
CA ASP A 419 -16.83 -7.05 14.63
C ASP A 419 -16.99 -6.75 13.12
N ASP A 420 -16.70 -5.54 12.65
CA ASP A 420 -17.16 -5.07 11.33
C ASP A 420 -16.11 -4.96 10.21
N LEU A 421 -14.89 -5.48 10.40
CA LEU A 421 -14.05 -5.71 9.23
C LEU A 421 -14.60 -6.95 8.51
N PRO A 422 -14.97 -6.86 7.22
CA PRO A 422 -15.58 -7.98 6.53
C PRO A 422 -14.61 -9.17 6.52
N ASN A 423 -14.91 -10.15 7.37
CA ASN A 423 -14.27 -11.47 7.37
C ASN A 423 -14.77 -12.36 6.23
N THR A 424 -15.50 -11.77 5.29
CA THR A 424 -16.09 -12.45 4.14
C THR A 424 -15.33 -12.08 2.87
N LEU A 425 -15.10 -13.11 2.05
CA LEU A 425 -14.52 -13.02 0.72
C LEU A 425 -15.61 -12.73 -0.35
N GLU A 426 -16.72 -12.13 0.08
CA GLU A 426 -17.85 -11.75 -0.78
C GLU A 426 -17.58 -10.44 -1.52
#